data_AF-A0A4Y2QNI6-F1
#
_entry.id   AF-A0A4Y2QNI6-F1
#
_cell.length_a   1.000
_cell.length_b   1.000
_cell.length_c   1.000
_cell.angle_alpha   90.00
_cell.angle_beta   90.00
_cell.angle_gamma   90.00
#
_symmetry.space_group_name_H-M   'P 1'
#
loop_
_entity.id
_entity.type
_entity.pdbx_description
1 polymer ?
#
loop_
_entity_poly.entity_id
_entity_poly.type
_entity_poly.pdbx_seq_one_letter_code
_entity_poly.pdbx_strand_id
1 'polypeptide(L)'
;MCESPTSSPSDEGLMFLKQLVSWVNKWVNLDSNNGRLSEENFLALSHSTQAFIEIVNHCTKSLKKEYILLGKIKTDKLESRFGQYRSMAGDKYNISVRQIYESEKKLRLCHKLKLASHKKGSITVDIFDNSENLMSKNNL
;
A
#
# COMPACT_ATOMS: atom_id res chain seq x y z
N MET A 1 -0.05 4.45 18.45
CA MET A 1 -0.92 5.63 18.32
C MET A 1 -0.84 6.08 16.87
N CYS A 2 -1.89 5.88 16.09
CA CYS A 2 -1.99 6.36 14.71
C CYS A 2 -2.87 7.60 14.78
N GLU A 3 -2.36 8.77 14.38
CA GLU A 3 -3.14 9.99 14.33
C GLU A 3 -4.41 9.77 13.49
N SER A 4 -5.52 10.34 13.97
CA SER A 4 -6.79 10.36 13.26
C SER A 4 -6.57 10.85 11.83
N PRO A 5 -7.19 10.23 10.81
CA PRO A 5 -7.10 10.71 9.44
C PRO A 5 -7.77 12.08 9.39
N THR A 6 -6.93 13.12 9.50
CA THR A 6 -7.17 14.55 9.27
C THR A 6 -8.65 14.91 9.15
N SER A 7 -9.26 15.34 10.25
CA SER A 7 -10.65 15.83 10.31
C SER A 7 -10.84 17.21 9.66
N SER A 8 -9.99 17.58 8.72
CA SER A 8 -10.22 18.65 7.76
C SER A 8 -9.25 18.50 6.57
N PRO A 9 -9.64 18.82 5.34
CA PRO A 9 -8.74 18.93 4.18
C PRO A 9 -7.78 20.12 4.26
N SER A 10 -7.57 20.71 5.46
CA SER A 10 -6.81 21.94 5.65
C SER A 10 -5.34 21.64 5.91
N ASP A 11 -4.63 21.64 4.79
CA ASP A 11 -3.29 22.18 4.60
C ASP A 11 -2.09 21.44 5.19
N GLU A 12 -2.09 20.85 6.39
CA GLU A 12 -0.81 20.41 6.98
C GLU A 12 -0.12 19.31 6.17
N GLY A 13 -0.86 18.24 5.83
CA GLY A 13 -0.32 17.16 4.99
C GLY A 13 0.01 17.60 3.56
N LEU A 14 -0.82 18.46 2.96
CA LEU A 14 -0.58 18.96 1.60
C LEU A 14 0.60 19.95 1.55
N MET A 15 0.75 20.78 2.58
CA MET A 15 1.86 21.70 2.77
C MET A 15 3.15 20.93 3.02
N PHE A 16 3.11 19.85 3.81
CA PHE A 16 4.25 18.94 3.94
C PHE A 16 4.68 18.40 2.57
N LEU A 17 3.76 17.91 1.73
CA LEU A 17 4.12 17.42 0.39
C LEU A 17 4.74 18.52 -0.48
N LYS A 18 4.18 19.73 -0.48
CA LYS A 18 4.73 20.88 -1.22
C LYS A 18 6.14 21.26 -0.71
N GLN A 19 6.33 21.27 0.60
CA GLN A 19 7.62 21.55 1.24
C GLN A 19 8.63 20.45 0.91
N LEU A 20 8.20 19.18 0.91
CA LEU A 20 9.04 18.05 0.52
C LEU A 20 9.53 18.19 -0.92
N VAL A 21 8.66 18.48 -1.88
CA VAL A 21 9.07 18.73 -3.28
C VAL A 21 10.07 19.88 -3.36
N SER A 22 9.80 21.00 -2.69
CA SER A 22 10.72 22.15 -2.65
C SER A 22 12.08 21.77 -2.06
N TRP A 23 12.09 21.00 -0.98
CA TRP A 23 13.30 20.54 -0.32
C TRP A 23 14.09 19.56 -1.19
N VAL A 24 13.44 18.56 -1.80
CA VAL A 24 14.08 17.58 -2.70
C VAL A 24 14.72 18.27 -3.90
N ASN A 25 14.04 19.26 -4.49
CA ASN A 25 14.58 20.07 -5.59
C ASN A 25 15.78 20.92 -5.17
N LYS A 26 15.77 21.50 -3.97
CA LYS A 26 16.93 22.23 -3.43
C LYS A 26 18.09 21.28 -3.16
N TRP A 27 17.81 20.11 -2.60
CA TRP A 27 18.82 19.12 -2.23
C TRP A 27 19.63 18.62 -3.43
N VAL A 28 18.98 18.39 -4.57
CA VAL A 28 19.68 18.01 -5.83
C VAL A 28 20.65 19.09 -6.31
N ASN A 29 20.37 20.36 -6.04
CA ASN A 29 21.20 21.48 -6.49
C ASN A 29 22.35 21.84 -5.51
N LEU A 30 22.46 21.18 -4.35
CA LEU A 30 23.50 21.46 -3.35
C LEU A 30 24.81 20.76 -3.68
N ASP A 31 25.89 21.50 -3.94
CA ASP A 31 27.24 20.98 -4.21
C ASP A 31 27.75 20.09 -3.06
N SER A 32 27.48 18.79 -3.19
CA SER A 32 27.83 17.79 -2.20
C SER A 32 28.23 16.52 -2.94
N ASN A 33 29.55 16.27 -2.98
CA ASN A 33 30.14 15.10 -3.63
C ASN A 33 29.78 13.77 -2.93
N ASN A 34 29.13 13.82 -1.76
CA ASN A 34 28.85 12.64 -0.95
C ASN A 34 27.36 12.60 -0.57
N GLY A 35 26.54 11.84 -1.31
CA GLY A 35 25.23 11.39 -0.82
C GLY A 35 23.97 11.95 -1.49
N ARG A 36 24.00 12.33 -2.78
CA ARG A 36 22.77 12.64 -3.54
C ARG A 36 22.04 11.36 -3.97
N LEU A 37 20.72 11.43 -4.16
CA LEU A 37 19.97 10.37 -4.85
C LEU A 37 20.50 10.19 -6.27
N SER A 38 20.40 8.97 -6.80
CA SER A 38 20.49 8.77 -8.24
C SER A 38 19.42 9.61 -8.95
N GLU A 39 19.69 9.97 -10.20
CA GLU A 39 18.72 10.71 -11.04
C GLU A 39 17.37 9.99 -11.08
N GLU A 40 17.38 8.66 -11.22
CA GLU A 40 16.17 7.83 -11.21
C GLU A 40 15.38 7.93 -9.90
N ASN A 41 16.05 7.82 -8.75
CA ASN A 41 15.39 7.87 -7.45
C ASN A 41 14.87 9.29 -7.14
N PHE A 42 15.60 10.32 -7.56
CA PHE A 42 15.15 11.70 -7.47
C PHE A 42 13.89 11.92 -8.30
N LEU A 43 13.90 11.54 -9.58
CA LEU A 43 12.75 11.68 -10.47
C LEU A 43 11.55 10.89 -9.95
N ALA A 44 11.77 9.66 -9.47
CA ALA A 44 10.72 8.85 -8.87
C ALA A 44 10.08 9.53 -7.66
N LEU A 45 10.87 10.05 -6.72
CA LEU A 45 10.37 10.74 -5.52
C LEU A 45 9.64 12.03 -5.88
N SER A 46 10.22 12.86 -6.76
CA SER A 46 9.65 14.14 -7.19
C SER A 46 8.33 13.93 -7.93
N HIS A 47 8.30 13.02 -8.92
CA HIS A 47 7.07 12.74 -9.69
C HIS A 47 5.98 12.12 -8.82
N SER A 48 6.30 11.16 -7.95
CA SER A 48 5.29 10.53 -7.10
C SER A 48 4.69 11.52 -6.09
N THR A 49 5.52 12.38 -5.50
CA THR A 49 5.04 13.44 -4.58
C THR A 49 4.20 14.48 -5.30
N GLN A 50 4.61 14.92 -6.49
CA GLN A 50 3.85 15.85 -7.32
C GLN A 50 2.50 15.26 -7.74
N ALA A 51 2.48 14.00 -8.16
CA ALA A 51 1.25 13.28 -8.49
C ALA A 51 0.30 13.20 -7.30
N PHE A 52 0.80 12.97 -6.07
CA PHE A 52 -0.05 13.00 -4.88
C PHE A 52 -0.68 14.38 -4.63
N ILE A 53 0.07 15.46 -4.80
CA ILE A 53 -0.46 16.83 -4.69
C ILE A 53 -1.59 17.05 -5.70
N GLU A 54 -1.38 16.64 -6.96
CA GLU A 54 -2.37 16.77 -8.03
C GLU A 54 -3.62 15.93 -7.78
N ILE A 55 -3.45 14.67 -7.35
CA ILE A 55 -4.55 13.78 -6.98
C ILE A 55 -5.37 14.38 -5.84
N VAL A 56 -4.72 14.88 -4.78
CA VAL A 56 -5.40 15.52 -3.65
C VAL A 56 -6.20 16.72 -4.13
N ASN A 57 -5.56 17.63 -4.87
CA ASN A 57 -6.22 18.82 -5.39
C ASN A 57 -7.42 18.46 -6.29
N HIS A 58 -7.26 17.49 -7.18
CA HIS A 58 -8.32 17.06 -8.10
C HIS A 58 -9.48 16.41 -7.36
N CYS A 59 -9.22 15.48 -6.43
CA CYS A 59 -10.25 14.79 -5.68
C CYS A 59 -11.00 15.74 -4.72
N THR A 60 -10.31 16.69 -4.10
CA THR A 60 -10.95 17.70 -3.24
C THR A 60 -11.81 18.65 -4.08
N LYS A 61 -11.32 19.14 -5.23
CA LYS A 61 -12.05 20.09 -6.10
C LYS A 61 -13.19 19.43 -6.87
N SER A 62 -12.90 18.34 -7.58
CA SER A 62 -13.84 17.69 -8.52
C SER A 62 -14.80 16.73 -7.81
N LEU A 63 -14.30 15.93 -6.85
CA LEU A 63 -15.08 14.87 -6.20
C LEU A 63 -15.63 15.27 -4.82
N LYS A 64 -15.32 16.50 -4.36
CA LYS A 64 -15.74 17.06 -3.06
C LYS A 64 -15.49 16.09 -1.89
N LYS A 65 -14.36 15.39 -1.92
CA LYS A 65 -13.95 14.46 -0.85
C LYS A 65 -13.27 15.23 0.27
N GLU A 66 -13.67 14.93 1.50
CA GLU A 66 -13.14 15.57 2.72
C GLU A 66 -11.71 15.12 3.03
N TYR A 67 -11.37 13.87 2.73
CA TYR A 67 -10.03 13.34 2.93
C TYR A 67 -9.72 12.25 1.90
N ILE A 68 -8.42 11.97 1.70
CA ILE A 68 -7.92 10.97 0.76
C ILE A 68 -6.80 10.17 1.43
N LEU A 69 -6.90 8.85 1.36
CA LEU A 69 -5.89 7.95 1.89
C LEU A 69 -4.83 7.64 0.81
N LEU A 70 -3.78 8.46 0.74
CA LEU A 70 -2.68 8.28 -0.22
C LEU A 70 -2.00 6.91 -0.10
N GLY A 71 -1.97 6.31 1.10
CA GLY A 71 -1.45 4.96 1.31
C GLY A 71 -2.18 3.87 0.52
N LYS A 72 -3.40 4.11 0.02
CA LYS A 72 -4.12 3.15 -0.83
C LYS A 72 -3.68 3.18 -2.30
N ILE A 73 -2.88 4.16 -2.71
CA ILE A 73 -2.40 4.32 -4.10
C ILE A 73 -1.12 3.48 -4.35
N LYS A 74 -0.45 3.05 -3.29
CA LYS A 74 0.80 2.26 -3.36
C LYS A 74 0.57 0.82 -3.82
N THR A 75 1.65 0.19 -4.31
CA THR A 75 1.69 -1.20 -4.79
C THR A 75 1.70 -2.25 -3.68
N ASP A 76 1.74 -1.87 -2.40
CA ASP A 76 1.83 -2.77 -1.24
C ASP A 76 0.80 -3.92 -1.28
N LYS A 77 -0.43 -3.65 -1.70
CA LYS A 77 -1.48 -4.69 -1.84
C LYS A 77 -1.14 -5.72 -2.91
N LEU A 78 -0.54 -5.28 -4.01
CA LEU A 78 -0.10 -6.15 -5.09
C LEU A 78 1.09 -7.00 -4.62
N GLU A 79 2.02 -6.40 -3.89
CA GLU A 79 3.18 -7.10 -3.29
C GLU A 79 2.75 -8.14 -2.25
N SER A 80 1.78 -7.79 -1.40
CA SER A 80 1.15 -8.73 -0.47
C SER A 80 0.50 -9.91 -1.19
N ARG A 81 -0.21 -9.65 -2.31
CA ARG A 81 -0.79 -10.69 -3.15
C ARG A 81 0.27 -11.60 -3.78
N PHE A 82 1.39 -11.05 -4.26
CA PHE A 82 2.52 -11.84 -4.73
C PHE A 82 3.18 -12.64 -3.60
N GLY A 83 3.21 -12.10 -2.38
CA GLY A 83 3.61 -12.84 -1.17
C GLY A 83 2.75 -14.07 -0.94
N GLN A 84 1.43 -13.94 -1.05
CA GLN A 84 0.50 -15.07 -0.95
C GLN A 84 0.79 -16.14 -2.01
N TYR A 85 1.03 -15.74 -3.27
CA TYR A 85 1.34 -16.71 -4.33
C TYR A 85 2.63 -17.49 -4.05
N ARG A 86 3.66 -16.83 -3.53
CA ARG A 86 4.92 -17.48 -3.14
C ARG A 86 4.69 -18.46 -1.99
N SER A 87 3.96 -18.04 -0.96
CA SER A 87 3.66 -18.89 0.20
C SER A 87 2.87 -20.14 -0.18
N MET A 88 1.84 -19.99 -1.02
CA MET A 88 1.08 -21.13 -1.54
C MET A 88 1.87 -22.06 -2.47
N ALA A 89 3.04 -21.63 -2.94
CA ALA A 89 3.97 -22.42 -3.75
C ALA A 89 5.14 -23.00 -2.94
N GLY A 90 5.04 -22.98 -1.60
CA GLY A 90 6.07 -23.47 -0.68
C GLY A 90 7.19 -22.47 -0.46
N ASP A 91 6.85 -21.18 -0.35
CA ASP A 91 7.76 -20.05 -0.10
C ASP A 91 8.93 -19.92 -1.10
N LYS A 92 8.73 -20.39 -2.33
CA LYS A 92 9.69 -20.22 -3.41
C LYS A 92 9.66 -18.80 -3.93
N TYR A 93 10.83 -18.16 -4.06
CA TYR A 93 10.93 -16.83 -4.64
C TYR A 93 10.53 -16.84 -6.12
N ASN A 94 11.05 -17.81 -6.87
CA ASN A 94 10.75 -17.99 -8.29
C ASN A 94 9.56 -18.95 -8.45
N ILE A 95 8.39 -18.39 -8.75
CA ILE A 95 7.18 -19.14 -9.04
C ILE A 95 6.88 -19.11 -10.55
N SER A 96 6.42 -20.23 -11.08
CA SER A 96 5.98 -20.31 -12.47
C SER A 96 4.64 -19.60 -12.66
N VAL A 97 4.37 -19.13 -13.89
CA VAL A 97 3.07 -18.54 -14.26
C VAL A 97 1.92 -19.52 -13.97
N ARG A 98 2.13 -20.82 -14.20
CA ARG A 98 1.14 -21.86 -13.88
C ARG A 98 0.80 -21.89 -12.39
N GLN A 99 1.80 -21.83 -11.50
CA GLN A 99 1.57 -21.80 -10.06
C GLN A 99 0.82 -20.54 -9.63
N ILE A 100 1.09 -19.38 -10.25
CA ILE A 100 0.31 -18.16 -10.00
C ILE A 100 -1.17 -18.39 -10.34
N TYR A 101 -1.48 -18.95 -11.51
CA TYR A 101 -2.87 -19.25 -11.90
C TYR A 101 -3.55 -20.25 -10.96
N GLU A 102 -2.85 -21.31 -10.57
CA GLU A 102 -3.38 -22.32 -9.65
C GLU A 102 -3.66 -21.73 -8.25
N SER A 103 -2.75 -20.92 -7.73
CA SER A 103 -2.92 -20.21 -6.45
C SER A 103 -4.02 -19.16 -6.52
N GLU A 104 -4.11 -18.39 -7.61
CA GLU A 104 -5.16 -17.39 -7.81
C GLU A 104 -6.55 -18.04 -7.89
N LYS A 105 -6.66 -19.19 -8.57
CA LYS A 105 -7.92 -19.95 -8.61
C LYS A 105 -8.36 -20.39 -7.22
N LYS A 106 -7.44 -20.86 -6.39
CA LYS A 106 -7.69 -21.23 -4.99
C LYS A 106 -8.13 -20.03 -4.15
N LEU A 107 -7.39 -18.91 -4.22
CA LEU A 107 -7.71 -17.69 -3.47
C LEU A 107 -9.08 -17.12 -3.84
N ARG A 108 -9.42 -17.09 -5.15
CA ARG A 108 -10.75 -16.68 -5.62
C ARG A 108 -11.86 -17.59 -5.11
N LEU A 109 -11.62 -18.90 -5.09
CA LEU A 109 -12.58 -19.88 -4.60
C LEU A 109 -12.83 -19.68 -3.10
N CYS A 110 -11.77 -19.55 -2.30
CA CYS A 110 -11.87 -19.27 -0.86
C CYS A 110 -12.60 -17.95 -0.57
N HIS A 111 -12.34 -16.89 -1.36
CA HIS A 111 -13.03 -15.62 -1.18
C HIS A 111 -14.54 -15.70 -1.50
N LYS A 112 -14.93 -16.51 -2.49
CA LYS A 112 -16.34 -16.65 -2.91
C LYS A 112 -17.12 -17.65 -2.05
N LEU A 113 -16.49 -18.72 -1.61
CA LEU A 113 -17.14 -19.75 -0.81
C LEU A 113 -17.17 -19.33 0.66
N LYS A 114 -18.30 -18.80 1.11
CA LYS A 114 -18.60 -18.67 2.54
C LYS A 114 -19.12 -20.03 3.01
N LEU A 115 -18.34 -20.73 3.84
CA LEU A 115 -18.85 -21.95 4.47
C LEU A 115 -19.90 -21.55 5.50
N ALA A 116 -21.11 -22.07 5.38
CA ALA A 116 -22.16 -21.89 6.37
C ALA A 116 -22.62 -23.27 6.84
N SER A 117 -22.49 -23.53 8.14
CA SER A 117 -22.98 -24.74 8.78
C SER A 117 -24.32 -24.45 9.46
N HIS A 118 -25.31 -25.30 9.22
CA HIS A 118 -26.59 -25.23 9.93
C HIS A 118 -26.44 -25.36 11.46
N LYS A 119 -25.40 -26.06 11.95
CA LYS A 119 -25.14 -26.23 13.39
C LYS A 119 -24.14 -25.22 13.95
N LYS A 120 -23.14 -24.80 13.16
CA LYS A 120 -22.03 -23.95 13.62
C LYS A 120 -22.06 -22.51 13.09
N GLY A 121 -23.06 -22.13 12.29
CA GLY A 121 -23.15 -20.79 11.70
C GLY A 121 -22.15 -20.57 10.55
N SER A 122 -21.85 -19.31 10.23
CA SER A 122 -20.87 -18.93 9.22
C SER A 122 -19.46 -19.28 9.67
N ILE A 123 -18.74 -20.05 8.86
CA ILE A 123 -17.35 -20.44 9.06
C ILE A 123 -16.52 -19.60 8.09
N THR A 124 -15.73 -18.68 8.64
CA THR A 124 -14.72 -17.95 7.87
C THR A 124 -13.52 -18.86 7.65
N VAL A 125 -13.08 -18.98 6.40
CA VAL A 125 -12.01 -19.87 6.00
C VAL A 125 -10.74 -19.04 5.77
N ASP A 126 -10.00 -18.78 6.85
CA ASP A 126 -8.77 -17.97 6.82
C ASP A 126 -7.54 -18.84 6.47
N ILE A 127 -7.63 -19.66 5.41
CA ILE A 127 -6.59 -20.65 5.10
C ILE A 127 -5.29 -20.00 4.59
N PHE A 128 -5.33 -18.74 4.15
CA PHE A 128 -4.21 -18.08 3.46
C PHE A 128 -3.93 -16.65 3.93
N ASP A 129 -4.51 -16.23 5.06
CA ASP A 129 -4.13 -14.96 5.67
C ASP A 129 -2.75 -15.14 6.32
N ASN A 130 -1.74 -14.65 5.60
CA ASN A 130 -0.37 -14.55 6.09
C ASN A 130 -0.43 -13.91 7.48
N SER A 131 0.16 -14.61 8.44
CA SER A 131 0.17 -14.30 9.87
C SER A 131 0.93 -13.03 10.21
N GLU A 132 0.49 -11.86 9.75
CA GLU A 132 0.91 -10.56 10.30
C GLU A 132 0.09 -10.21 11.55
N ASN A 133 -1.10 -10.79 11.72
CA ASN A 133 -1.99 -10.54 12.86
C ASN A 133 -1.64 -11.31 14.15
N LEU A 134 -0.59 -12.14 14.17
CA LEU A 134 -0.18 -12.87 15.38
C LEU A 134 0.84 -12.11 16.24
N MET A 135 1.50 -11.08 15.71
CA MET A 135 2.50 -10.29 16.47
C MET A 135 1.88 -9.12 17.27
N SER A 136 0.65 -8.71 17.01
CA SER A 136 0.00 -7.58 17.72
C SER A 136 -0.78 -7.98 18.98
N LYS A 137 -0.91 -9.29 19.27
CA LYS A 137 -1.67 -9.80 20.42
C LYS A 137 -0.83 -10.25 21.62
N ASN A 138 0.50 -10.21 21.52
CA ASN A 138 1.39 -10.76 22.55
C ASN A 138 2.18 -9.73 23.36
N ASN A 139 1.85 -8.44 23.28
CA ASN A 139 2.39 -7.43 24.20
C ASN A 139 1.22 -6.75 24.91
N LEU A 140 0.76 -7.42 25.97
CA LEU A 140 -0.03 -6.86 27.06
C LEU A 140 0.92 -6.52 28.20
#